data_AF-A0A382IVZ8-F1
#
_entry.id   AF-A0A382IVZ8-F1
#
_cell.length_a   1.000
_cell.length_b   1.000
_cell.length_c   1.000
_cell.angle_alpha   90.00
_cell.angle_beta   90.00
_cell.angle_gamma   90.00
#
_symmetry.space_group_name_H-M   'P 1'
#
loop_
_entity.id
_entity.type
_entity.pdbx_description
1 polymer ?
#
loop_
_entity_poly.entity_id
_entity_poly.type
_entity_poly.pdbx_seq_one_letter_code
_entity_poly.pdbx_strand_id
1 'polypeptide(L)'
;PVSAGYLQLPQHLFWSGGAGDQRPESLDGMFWNVSGAGSLHVMVITGLLPERPGFGAFTLPEAPVADASEWLHVQVRDIGDDFSSGLEGGELDQLYSVEAAGEILKFLARFFAYVSEKGELAEAMLAPSDNSGPRPSDLPYVRVQFGEPGQHG
;
A
#
# COMPACT_ATOMS: atom_id res chain seq x y z
N PRO A 1 22.75 -4.83 0.71
CA PRO A 1 21.43 -4.34 1.17
C PRO A 1 20.33 -4.94 0.28
N VAL A 2 19.25 -5.46 0.87
CA VAL A 2 18.07 -5.87 0.09
C VAL A 2 17.20 -4.65 -0.20
N SER A 3 16.49 -4.64 -1.32
CA SER A 3 15.51 -3.59 -1.61
C SER A 3 14.32 -3.79 -0.66
N ALA A 4 14.02 -2.80 0.17
CA ALA A 4 12.97 -2.89 1.18
C ALA A 4 12.46 -1.50 1.54
N GLY A 5 11.23 -1.44 2.05
CA GLY A 5 10.63 -0.18 2.49
C GLY A 5 9.35 -0.37 3.27
N TYR A 6 8.88 0.75 3.81
CA TYR A 6 7.54 0.88 4.36
C TYR A 6 6.75 1.84 3.49
N LEU A 7 5.59 1.40 3.00
CA LEU A 7 4.63 2.23 2.30
C LEU A 7 3.49 2.55 3.25
N GLN A 8 3.44 3.80 3.72
CA GLN A 8 2.34 4.30 4.52
C GLN A 8 1.17 4.72 3.62
N LEU A 9 -0.04 4.29 3.95
CA LEU A 9 -1.25 4.64 3.23
C LEU A 9 -1.92 5.88 3.84
N PRO A 10 -2.76 6.60 3.06
CA PRO A 10 -3.63 7.62 3.62
C PRO A 10 -4.55 7.01 4.67
N GLN A 11 -4.59 7.62 5.86
CA GLN A 11 -5.45 7.16 6.94
C GLN A 11 -6.91 7.13 6.49
N HIS A 12 -7.61 6.05 6.86
CA HIS A 12 -9.04 5.85 6.60
C HIS A 12 -9.46 5.75 5.13
N LEU A 13 -8.53 5.75 4.17
CA LEU A 13 -8.88 5.59 2.75
C LEU A 13 -8.99 4.11 2.34
N PHE A 14 -8.08 3.28 2.83
CA PHE A 14 -8.02 1.86 2.51
C PHE A 14 -8.43 1.03 3.72
N TRP A 15 -9.30 0.05 3.50
CA TRP A 15 -9.85 -0.81 4.56
C TRP A 15 -9.69 -2.27 4.18
N SER A 16 -9.42 -3.14 5.16
CA SER A 16 -9.57 -4.56 4.96
C SER A 16 -11.05 -4.87 4.68
N GLY A 17 -11.30 -5.65 3.65
CA GLY A 17 -12.61 -6.25 3.46
C GLY A 17 -12.89 -7.25 4.58
N GLY A 18 -14.14 -7.30 5.02
CA GLY A 18 -14.58 -8.28 5.99
C GLY A 18 -14.54 -9.68 5.38
N ALA A 19 -13.40 -10.38 5.48
CA ALA A 19 -13.35 -11.79 5.17
C ALA A 19 -14.11 -12.56 6.28
N GLY A 20 -15.36 -12.93 6.01
CA GLY A 20 -16.26 -13.54 6.99
C GLY A 20 -16.76 -12.54 8.03
N ASP A 21 -16.90 -12.96 9.29
CA ASP A 21 -17.43 -12.13 10.40
C ASP A 21 -16.39 -11.11 10.97
N GLN A 22 -15.25 -10.94 10.31
CA GLN A 22 -14.23 -10.00 10.80
C GLN A 22 -14.65 -8.56 10.52
N ARG A 23 -14.54 -7.73 11.56
CA ARG A 23 -14.77 -6.29 11.45
C ARG A 23 -13.74 -5.69 10.47
N PRO A 24 -14.18 -4.91 9.47
CA PRO A 24 -13.29 -4.12 8.63
C PRO A 24 -12.37 -3.22 9.44
N GLU A 25 -11.09 -3.17 9.08
CA GLU A 25 -10.08 -2.35 9.74
C GLU A 25 -9.38 -1.44 8.73
N SER A 26 -9.11 -0.18 9.11
CA SER A 26 -8.28 0.70 8.28
C SER A 26 -6.89 0.10 8.13
N LEU A 27 -6.36 0.12 6.91
CA LEU A 27 -4.97 -0.23 6.63
C LEU A 27 -4.08 0.98 6.94
N ASP A 28 -3.02 0.78 7.72
CA ASP A 28 -2.01 1.82 7.99
C ASP A 28 -0.95 1.85 6.88
N GLY A 29 -0.54 0.68 6.42
CA GLY A 29 0.52 0.55 5.43
C GLY A 29 1.03 -0.87 5.25
N MET A 30 2.16 -0.99 4.58
CA MET A 30 2.78 -2.29 4.30
C MET A 30 4.30 -2.21 4.27
N PHE A 31 4.93 -3.16 4.96
CA PHE A 31 6.35 -3.45 4.77
C PHE A 31 6.52 -4.35 3.56
N TRP A 32 7.52 -4.06 2.74
CA TRP A 32 7.88 -4.89 1.61
C TRP A 32 9.39 -5.10 1.55
N ASN A 33 9.82 -6.24 1.02
CA ASN A 33 11.20 -6.45 0.60
C ASN A 33 11.27 -7.35 -0.64
N VAL A 34 12.40 -7.27 -1.35
CA VAL A 34 12.74 -8.18 -2.43
C VAL A 34 13.93 -9.03 -2.00
N SER A 35 13.73 -10.35 -1.98
CA SER A 35 14.76 -11.32 -1.65
C SER A 35 15.85 -11.36 -2.72
N GLY A 36 17.02 -11.92 -2.39
CA GLY A 36 18.09 -12.12 -3.38
C GLY A 36 17.71 -13.04 -4.55
N ALA A 37 16.63 -13.82 -4.40
CA ALA A 37 16.08 -14.67 -5.45
C ALA A 37 15.06 -13.95 -6.36
N GLY A 38 14.77 -12.66 -6.10
CA GLY A 38 13.81 -11.88 -6.89
C GLY A 38 12.36 -12.05 -6.45
N SER A 39 12.13 -12.49 -5.22
CA SER A 39 10.78 -12.66 -4.67
C SER A 39 10.38 -11.50 -3.78
N LEU A 40 9.14 -11.03 -3.92
CA LEU A 40 8.51 -10.01 -3.10
C LEU A 40 7.89 -10.66 -1.85
N HIS A 41 8.20 -10.10 -0.68
CA HIS A 41 7.52 -10.41 0.57
C HIS A 41 6.83 -9.15 1.09
N VAL A 42 5.59 -9.31 1.56
CA VAL A 42 4.77 -8.18 2.03
C VAL A 42 4.11 -8.52 3.38
N MET A 43 4.19 -7.58 4.31
CA MET A 43 3.44 -7.59 5.57
C MET A 43 2.57 -6.33 5.64
N VAL A 44 1.26 -6.51 5.66
CA VAL A 44 0.28 -5.43 5.78
C VAL A 44 0.00 -5.17 7.25
N ILE A 45 -0.06 -3.88 7.61
CA ILE A 45 -0.36 -3.39 8.95
C ILE A 45 -1.76 -2.78 8.93
N THR A 46 -2.61 -3.23 9.86
CA THR A 46 -3.96 -2.69 10.07
C THR A 46 -4.00 -1.86 11.35
N GLY A 47 -5.18 -1.31 11.67
CA GLY A 47 -5.39 -0.46 12.82
C GLY A 47 -5.12 -1.09 14.19
N LEU A 48 -5.07 -0.19 15.18
CA LEU A 48 -5.10 -0.53 16.61
C LEU A 48 -6.56 -0.74 17.02
N LEU A 49 -6.86 -1.88 17.64
CA LEU A 49 -8.17 -2.16 18.22
C LEU A 49 -8.06 -2.21 19.74
N PRO A 50 -9.01 -1.64 20.50
CA PRO A 50 -9.01 -1.71 21.96
C PRO A 50 -8.90 -3.14 22.51
N GLU A 51 -9.45 -4.10 21.77
CA GLU A 51 -9.52 -5.51 22.15
C GLU A 51 -8.27 -6.32 21.76
N ARG A 52 -7.35 -5.74 20.96
CA ARG A 52 -6.12 -6.40 20.49
C ARG A 52 -4.90 -5.54 20.83
N PRO A 53 -3.99 -6.00 21.72
CA PRO A 53 -2.76 -5.29 21.98
C PRO A 53 -1.89 -5.14 20.72
N GLY A 54 -1.46 -3.92 20.41
CA GLY A 54 -0.60 -3.62 19.25
C GLY A 54 -1.36 -3.58 17.91
N PHE A 55 -0.60 -3.46 16.83
CA PHE A 55 -1.15 -3.42 15.47
C PHE A 55 -1.68 -4.79 15.05
N GLY A 56 -2.75 -4.80 14.26
CA GLY A 56 -3.04 -5.98 13.45
C GLY A 56 -2.04 -6.07 12.31
N ALA A 57 -1.67 -7.30 11.95
CA ALA A 57 -0.79 -7.53 10.82
C ALA A 57 -1.10 -8.88 10.17
N PHE A 58 -0.93 -8.94 8.85
CA PHE A 58 -0.98 -10.18 8.09
C PHE A 58 0.07 -10.16 6.98
N THR A 59 0.54 -11.34 6.58
CA THR A 59 1.54 -11.50 5.52
C THR A 59 0.90 -12.07 4.27
N LEU A 60 1.42 -11.67 3.11
CA LEU A 60 1.07 -12.28 1.84
C LEU A 60 1.95 -13.50 1.57
N PRO A 61 1.46 -14.48 0.78
CA PRO A 61 2.32 -15.44 0.11
C PRO A 61 3.43 -14.75 -0.69
N GLU A 62 4.58 -15.40 -0.79
CA GLU A 62 5.69 -14.94 -1.62
C GLU A 62 5.27 -14.84 -3.10
N ALA A 63 5.65 -13.75 -3.77
CA ALA A 63 5.30 -13.49 -5.17
C ALA A 63 6.55 -13.15 -6.00
N PRO A 64 6.78 -13.75 -7.19
CA PRO A 64 7.93 -13.42 -8.03
C PRO A 64 7.82 -12.00 -8.60
N VAL A 65 8.84 -11.15 -8.43
CA VAL A 65 8.83 -9.78 -8.98
C VAL A 65 8.74 -9.77 -10.51
N ALA A 66 9.17 -10.85 -11.17
CA ALA A 66 9.05 -11.01 -12.61
C ALA A 66 7.59 -10.93 -13.12
N ASP A 67 6.62 -11.23 -12.26
CA ASP A 67 5.20 -11.23 -12.62
C ASP A 67 4.53 -9.86 -12.39
N ALA A 68 5.29 -8.85 -11.94
CA ALA A 68 4.73 -7.56 -11.52
C ALA A 68 3.95 -6.83 -12.62
N SER A 69 4.33 -7.00 -13.89
CA SER A 69 3.57 -6.43 -15.02
C SER A 69 2.19 -7.06 -15.15
N GLU A 70 2.08 -8.38 -14.92
CA GLU A 70 0.82 -9.11 -15.03
C GLU A 70 -0.17 -8.70 -13.92
N TRP A 71 0.35 -8.42 -12.71
CA TRP A 71 -0.49 -8.01 -11.57
C TRP A 71 -1.29 -6.73 -11.84
N LEU A 72 -0.84 -5.87 -12.76
CA LEU A 72 -1.56 -4.66 -13.16
C LEU A 72 -2.89 -4.97 -13.87
N HIS A 73 -2.95 -6.12 -14.56
CA HIS A 73 -4.01 -6.46 -15.51
C HIS A 73 -4.93 -7.58 -15.03
N VAL A 74 -4.46 -8.43 -14.10
CA VAL A 74 -5.26 -9.55 -13.57
C VAL A 74 -6.43 -9.04 -12.75
N GLN A 75 -7.67 -9.42 -13.10
CA GLN A 75 -8.83 -9.26 -12.22
C GLN A 75 -8.66 -10.21 -11.02
N VAL A 76 -8.64 -9.65 -9.79
CA VAL A 76 -8.33 -10.43 -8.58
C VAL A 76 -9.60 -11.01 -7.95
N ARG A 77 -10.67 -10.21 -7.87
CA ARG A 77 -11.93 -10.65 -7.28
C ARG A 77 -12.77 -11.48 -8.24
N ASP A 78 -13.42 -12.51 -7.70
CA ASP A 78 -14.40 -13.32 -8.41
C ASP A 78 -15.68 -12.54 -8.74
N ILE A 79 -16.04 -11.58 -7.88
CA ILE A 79 -17.25 -10.75 -8.01
C ILE A 79 -16.89 -9.29 -7.73
N GLY A 80 -17.38 -8.39 -8.60
CA GLY A 80 -17.16 -6.94 -8.48
C GLY A 80 -15.79 -6.50 -9.00
N ASP A 81 -15.59 -5.19 -9.03
CA ASP A 81 -14.32 -4.59 -9.45
C ASP A 81 -13.30 -4.64 -8.30
N ASP A 82 -12.03 -4.80 -8.64
CA ASP A 82 -10.97 -4.74 -7.65
C ASP A 82 -10.97 -3.35 -6.97
N PHE A 83 -10.74 -3.37 -5.65
CA PHE A 83 -10.81 -2.23 -4.74
C PHE A 83 -12.19 -1.59 -4.52
N SER A 84 -13.24 -2.05 -5.19
CA SER A 84 -14.60 -1.58 -4.91
C SER A 84 -14.98 -1.82 -3.45
N SER A 85 -15.71 -0.88 -2.85
CA SER A 85 -16.08 -0.98 -1.44
C SER A 85 -17.46 -1.59 -1.25
N GLY A 86 -17.51 -2.70 -0.52
CA GLY A 86 -18.77 -3.25 -0.01
C GLY A 86 -19.22 -2.66 1.32
N LEU A 87 -18.50 -1.66 1.87
CA LEU A 87 -18.77 -1.10 3.18
C LEU A 87 -20.00 -0.18 3.13
N GLU A 88 -20.89 -0.31 4.12
CA GLU A 88 -22.04 0.58 4.25
C GLU A 88 -21.56 2.03 4.41
N GLY A 89 -21.98 2.90 3.49
CA GLY A 89 -21.52 4.29 3.43
C GLY A 89 -20.17 4.51 2.74
N GLY A 90 -19.44 3.45 2.35
CA GLY A 90 -18.12 3.55 1.69
C GLY A 90 -18.15 4.29 0.35
N GLU A 91 -19.27 4.23 -0.37
CA GLU A 91 -19.51 4.97 -1.61
C GLU A 91 -19.54 6.50 -1.41
N LEU A 92 -19.98 6.97 -0.24
CA LEU A 92 -20.08 8.40 0.06
C LEU A 92 -18.70 9.01 0.34
N ASP A 93 -17.83 8.23 0.97
CA ASP A 93 -16.47 8.64 1.36
C ASP A 93 -15.40 8.16 0.35
N GLN A 94 -15.81 7.54 -0.76
CA GLN A 94 -14.95 6.97 -1.81
C GLN A 94 -13.85 6.05 -1.25
N LEU A 95 -14.25 5.20 -0.30
CA LEU A 95 -13.33 4.26 0.35
C LEU A 95 -12.94 3.14 -0.59
N TYR A 96 -11.73 2.62 -0.42
CA TYR A 96 -11.26 1.43 -1.12
C TYR A 96 -11.22 0.25 -0.15
N SER A 97 -11.78 -0.89 -0.56
CA SER A 97 -11.70 -2.13 0.21
C SER A 97 -10.62 -3.06 -0.37
N VAL A 98 -9.91 -3.77 0.50
CA VAL A 98 -8.92 -4.78 0.12
C VAL A 98 -9.34 -6.11 0.70
N GLU A 99 -9.79 -7.00 -0.17
CA GLU A 99 -10.40 -8.30 0.15
C GLU A 99 -9.48 -9.47 -0.18
N ALA A 100 -8.51 -9.29 -1.08
CA ALA A 100 -7.62 -10.35 -1.53
C ALA A 100 -6.14 -9.94 -1.54
N ALA A 101 -5.26 -10.93 -1.34
CA ALA A 101 -3.81 -10.74 -1.44
C ALA A 101 -3.38 -10.17 -2.80
N GLY A 102 -4.03 -10.59 -3.89
CA GLY A 102 -3.75 -10.08 -5.23
C GLY A 102 -3.99 -8.57 -5.38
N GLU A 103 -4.91 -7.99 -4.61
CA GLU A 103 -5.17 -6.55 -4.64
C GLU A 103 -4.01 -5.76 -4.01
N ILE A 104 -3.38 -6.28 -2.96
CA ILE A 104 -2.16 -5.67 -2.39
C ILE A 104 -1.00 -5.75 -3.40
N LEU A 105 -0.83 -6.89 -4.09
CA LEU A 105 0.21 -7.03 -5.13
C LEU A 105 -0.02 -6.07 -6.29
N LYS A 106 -1.27 -5.98 -6.78
CA LYS A 106 -1.69 -5.02 -7.80
C LYS A 106 -1.46 -3.58 -7.36
N PHE A 107 -1.80 -3.24 -6.11
CA PHE A 107 -1.57 -1.91 -5.57
C PHE A 107 -0.09 -1.55 -5.56
N LEU A 108 0.78 -2.44 -5.06
CA LEU A 108 2.23 -2.22 -5.07
C LEU A 108 2.78 -2.07 -6.49
N ALA A 109 2.34 -2.91 -7.44
CA ALA A 109 2.73 -2.78 -8.84
C ALA A 109 2.32 -1.41 -9.42
N ARG A 110 1.09 -0.96 -9.17
CA ARG A 110 0.61 0.37 -9.60
C ARG A 110 1.41 1.50 -8.96
N PHE A 111 1.68 1.41 -7.66
CA PHE A 111 2.47 2.39 -6.93
C PHE A 111 3.88 2.50 -7.50
N PHE A 112 4.59 1.38 -7.67
CA PHE A 112 5.95 1.39 -8.20
C PHE A 112 6.03 1.84 -9.66
N ALA A 113 5.03 1.50 -10.48
CA ALA A 113 4.92 2.02 -11.83
C ALA A 113 4.77 3.56 -11.83
N TYR A 114 3.87 4.09 -10.99
CA TYR A 114 3.62 5.53 -10.87
C TYR A 114 4.88 6.30 -10.45
N VAL A 115 5.53 5.89 -9.36
CA VAL A 115 6.72 6.59 -8.86
C VAL A 115 7.93 6.43 -9.80
N SER A 116 8.01 5.32 -10.54
CA SER A 116 9.02 5.13 -11.57
C SER A 116 8.80 6.07 -12.75
N GLU A 117 7.55 6.29 -13.15
CA GLU A 117 7.20 7.23 -14.22
C GLU A 117 7.48 8.68 -13.81
N LYS A 118 7.17 9.05 -12.57
CA LYS A 118 7.35 10.41 -12.05
C LYS A 118 8.79 10.74 -11.61
N GLY A 119 9.64 9.73 -11.41
CA GLY A 119 11.02 9.91 -10.93
C GLY A 119 11.13 10.26 -9.44
N GLU A 120 10.03 10.27 -8.69
CA GLU A 120 9.95 10.76 -7.30
C GLU A 120 10.83 9.98 -6.32
N LEU A 121 11.04 8.67 -6.54
CA LEU A 121 11.91 7.86 -5.69
C LEU A 121 13.40 8.18 -5.89
N ALA A 122 13.82 8.56 -7.09
CA ALA A 122 15.22 8.84 -7.39
C ALA A 122 15.68 10.17 -6.79
N GLU A 123 14.84 11.20 -6.81
CA GLU A 123 15.15 12.52 -6.26
C GLU A 123 15.21 12.51 -4.72
N ALA A 124 14.31 11.77 -4.07
CA ALA A 124 14.25 11.76 -2.62
C ALA A 124 15.36 10.92 -1.95
N MET A 125 15.93 9.93 -2.63
CA MET A 125 17.16 9.26 -2.18
C MET A 125 18.40 10.19 -2.20
N LEU A 126 18.33 11.32 -2.91
CA LEU A 126 19.42 12.28 -3.07
C LEU A 126 19.25 13.56 -2.24
N ALA A 127 18.08 13.78 -1.62
CA ALA A 127 17.79 15.01 -0.88
C ALA A 127 18.51 15.04 0.49
N PRO A 128 19.31 16.09 0.79
CA PRO A 128 19.96 16.22 2.10
C PRO A 128 18.94 16.57 3.19
N SER A 129 19.05 15.91 4.35
CA SER A 129 18.21 16.15 5.53
C SER A 129 18.52 17.52 6.17
N ASP A 130 17.56 18.45 6.13
CA ASP A 130 17.66 19.75 6.80
C ASP A 130 17.47 19.61 8.34
N ASN A 131 18.34 20.25 9.11
CA ASN A 131 18.61 19.98 10.52
C ASN A 131 18.09 21.08 11.46
N SER A 132 16.79 21.39 11.49
CA SER A 132 16.25 22.33 12.49
C SER A 132 14.85 21.98 13.02
N GLY A 133 14.80 21.25 14.15
CA GLY A 133 13.59 20.97 14.92
C GLY A 133 13.59 19.57 15.58
N PRO A 134 12.70 19.29 16.55
CA PRO A 134 12.50 17.93 17.07
C PRO A 134 11.99 17.03 15.93
N ARG A 135 12.73 15.98 15.61
CA ARG A 135 12.57 15.22 14.36
C ARG A 135 11.59 14.06 14.52
N PRO A 136 10.51 13.98 13.70
CA PRO A 136 9.87 12.71 13.40
C PRO A 136 10.89 11.79 12.71
N SER A 137 10.99 10.52 13.13
CA SER A 137 11.77 9.41 12.52
C SER A 137 12.88 9.83 11.53
N ASP A 138 14.16 9.77 11.94
CA ASP A 138 15.37 9.99 11.12
C ASP A 138 15.56 9.02 9.93
N LEU A 139 14.53 8.26 9.55
CA LEU A 139 14.54 7.42 8.36
C LEU A 139 14.17 8.27 7.13
N PRO A 140 14.91 8.15 6.01
CA PRO A 140 14.55 8.82 4.77
C PRO A 140 13.15 8.36 4.33
N TYR A 141 12.28 9.33 4.05
CA TYR A 141 10.93 9.07 3.56
C TYR A 141 10.62 9.96 2.36
N VAL A 142 9.71 9.48 1.52
CA VAL A 142 9.22 10.20 0.34
C VAL A 142 7.72 10.33 0.47
N ARG A 143 7.20 11.56 0.40
CA ARG A 143 5.76 11.77 0.27
C ARG A 143 5.42 11.80 -1.21
N VAL A 144 4.75 10.74 -1.66
CA VAL A 144 4.19 10.65 -3.01
C VAL A 144 2.89 11.44 -3.03
N GLN A 145 2.78 12.45 -3.89
CA GLN A 145 1.53 13.17 -4.11
C GLN A 145 0.88 12.63 -5.38
N PHE A 146 -0.35 12.15 -5.26
CA PHE A 146 -1.17 11.84 -6.42
C PHE A 146 -1.70 13.16 -6.96
N GLY A 147 -1.40 13.48 -8.23
CA GLY A 147 -1.91 14.69 -8.88
C GLY A 147 -3.45 14.72 -8.84
N GLU A 148 -4.05 15.92 -8.80
CA GLU A 148 -5.50 16.05 -8.86
C GLU A 148 -6.05 15.37 -10.13
N PRO A 149 -7.16 14.60 -10.04
CA PRO A 149 -7.82 14.07 -11.22
C PRO A 149 -8.44 15.25 -12.00
N GLY A 150 -7.72 15.79 -12.99
CA GLY A 150 -8.29 16.79 -13.89
C GLY A 150 -7.39 17.87 -14.51
N GLN A 151 -6.07 17.77 -14.48
CA GLN A 151 -5.22 18.71 -15.25
C GLN A 151 -4.39 17.99 -16.32
N HIS A 152 -5.08 17.59 -17.39
CA HIS A 152 -4.48 17.57 -18.71
C HIS A 152 -4.95 18.84 -19.43
N GLY A 153 -4.04 19.81 -19.57
CA GLY A 153 -4.13 20.89 -20.54
C GLY A 153 -3.39 20.52 -21.81
#